data_AF-A0A2M8BEW6-F1
#
_entry.id   AF-A0A2M8BEW6-F1
#
_cell.length_a   1.000
_cell.length_b   1.000
_cell.length_c   1.000
_cell.angle_alpha   90.00
_cell.angle_beta   90.00
_cell.angle_gamma   90.00
#
_symmetry.space_group_name_H-M   'P 1'
#
loop_
_entity.id
_entity.type
_entity.pdbx_description
1 polymer ?
#
loop_
_entity_poly.entity_id
_entity_poly.type
_entity_poly.pdbx_seq_one_letter_code
_entity_poly.pdbx_strand_id
1 'polypeptide(L)'
;MSTSKNTGHHLRASDLRAIALLATEATTAVTAMAEGVHQSVWRTLGAPSGATPEQARGLTGLIYKSITGVTQQVGHGVAAALTRLEPLLQRLEGQGDESVERAALLAILNGVMGDRLQAAGNPLATPMTLRLHNKVLDCAAPPNATQVSGKILVVIHGLCMNERQWTSRHAGKPVNHAECLSATLGYTPVYVRYNSGLHVSENGRLLAQQLEALVRCWPVPVTELSVLAHSMGGLVTRSALFDAGQAAMNWPAALKNIVFLGTPHHGSPLERAGNWIDVLLGSTPYSRPFAKLGQLRSAGVTDLRYGHVLDADWLGHDRFQRKPDSRAHLPLPERVACFAVAATLAAKRSHMADRLVGDGLVPLRSALGEHDDAARTLLFADVNRLIVYRTGHMALLASPDVTRQVLLWLTPAPN
;
A
#
# COMPACT_ATOMS: atom_id res chain seq x y z
N MET A 1 -42.72 7.15 13.41
CA MET A 1 -42.04 8.37 12.91
C MET A 1 -40.63 8.00 12.53
N SER A 2 -40.33 8.06 11.24
CA SER A 2 -39.07 7.66 10.62
C SER A 2 -37.98 8.67 10.96
N THR A 3 -36.89 8.22 11.59
CA THR A 3 -35.68 9.02 11.80
C THR A 3 -34.89 9.05 10.49
N SER A 4 -34.89 10.22 9.86
CA SER A 4 -34.04 10.56 8.72
C SER A 4 -32.58 10.22 9.04
N LYS A 5 -32.02 9.25 8.32
CA LYS A 5 -30.58 8.99 8.28
C LYS A 5 -29.94 10.18 7.57
N ASN A 6 -29.15 10.94 8.30
CA ASN A 6 -28.37 12.05 7.76
C ASN A 6 -27.21 11.48 6.91
N THR A 7 -27.45 11.23 5.62
CA THR A 7 -26.48 10.66 4.65
C THR A 7 -25.60 11.73 3.99
N GLY A 8 -25.25 12.81 4.72
CA GLY A 8 -24.85 14.08 4.11
C GLY A 8 -23.37 14.45 4.08
N HIS A 9 -22.44 13.77 4.77
CA HIS A 9 -21.06 14.28 4.89
C HIS A 9 -19.99 13.19 4.78
N HIS A 10 -19.85 12.59 3.60
CA HIS A 10 -18.69 11.71 3.30
C HIS A 10 -17.62 12.38 2.42
N LEU A 11 -17.96 13.48 1.76
CA LEU A 11 -17.07 14.21 0.85
C LEU A 11 -16.71 15.56 1.46
N ARG A 12 -15.42 15.88 1.46
CA ARG A 12 -14.88 17.18 1.85
C ARG A 12 -14.69 18.08 0.65
N ALA A 13 -14.59 19.38 0.87
CA ALA A 13 -14.27 20.36 -0.17
C ALA A 13 -12.97 20.03 -0.92
N SER A 14 -11.98 19.54 -0.18
CA SER A 14 -10.72 19.04 -0.73
C SER A 14 -10.95 17.84 -1.66
N ASP A 15 -11.89 16.95 -1.34
CA ASP A 15 -12.25 15.80 -2.19
C ASP A 15 -12.88 16.27 -3.50
N LEU A 16 -13.77 17.26 -3.47
CA LEU A 16 -14.39 17.82 -4.67
C LEU A 16 -13.35 18.44 -5.62
N ARG A 17 -12.42 19.22 -5.08
CA ARG A 17 -11.30 19.77 -5.86
C ARG A 17 -10.49 18.64 -6.50
N ALA A 18 -10.21 17.63 -5.72
CA ALA A 18 -9.31 16.57 -6.13
C ALA A 18 -9.96 15.60 -7.13
N ILE A 19 -11.29 15.39 -7.05
CA ILE A 19 -12.11 14.75 -8.08
C ILE A 19 -12.09 15.56 -9.38
N ALA A 20 -12.20 16.89 -9.32
CA ALA A 20 -12.13 17.72 -10.52
C ALA A 20 -10.77 17.58 -11.24
N LEU A 21 -9.67 17.63 -10.47
CA LEU A 21 -8.32 17.40 -11.01
C LEU A 21 -8.19 16.00 -11.63
N LEU A 22 -8.69 14.97 -10.95
CA LEU A 22 -8.68 13.60 -11.45
C LEU A 22 -9.50 13.44 -12.75
N ALA A 23 -10.66 14.09 -12.85
CA ALA A 23 -11.50 14.06 -14.05
C ALA A 23 -10.80 14.73 -15.25
N THR A 24 -10.10 15.84 -15.00
CA THR A 24 -9.28 16.53 -16.00
C THR A 24 -8.14 15.65 -16.50
N GLU A 25 -7.43 14.99 -15.59
CA GLU A 25 -6.34 14.06 -15.93
C GLU A 25 -6.86 12.86 -16.73
N ALA A 26 -7.95 12.24 -16.29
CA ALA A 26 -8.57 11.12 -16.98
C ALA A 26 -9.02 11.49 -18.41
N THR A 27 -9.63 12.66 -18.57
CA THR A 27 -10.06 13.15 -19.91
C THR A 27 -8.85 13.36 -20.81
N THR A 28 -7.79 13.98 -20.29
CA THR A 28 -6.53 14.20 -21.02
C THR A 28 -5.90 12.88 -21.46
N ALA A 29 -5.86 11.88 -20.58
CA ALA A 29 -5.31 10.56 -20.88
C ALA A 29 -6.13 9.84 -21.99
N VAL A 30 -7.46 9.92 -21.94
CA VAL A 30 -8.32 9.35 -22.99
C VAL A 30 -8.09 10.04 -24.34
N THR A 31 -7.98 11.37 -24.34
CA THR A 31 -7.67 12.16 -25.54
C THR A 31 -6.33 11.75 -26.15
N ALA A 32 -5.29 11.57 -25.32
CA ALA A 32 -3.97 11.11 -25.76
C ALA A 32 -3.99 9.67 -26.31
N MET A 33 -4.74 8.76 -25.68
CA MET A 33 -4.92 7.39 -26.21
C MET A 33 -5.62 7.40 -27.57
N ALA A 34 -6.66 8.22 -27.73
CA ALA A 34 -7.36 8.37 -29.00
C ALA A 34 -6.42 8.92 -30.08
N GLU A 35 -5.58 9.91 -29.75
CA GLU A 35 -4.53 10.42 -30.65
C GLU A 35 -3.53 9.32 -31.04
N GLY A 36 -3.08 8.51 -30.08
CA GLY A 36 -2.19 7.39 -30.31
C GLY A 36 -2.78 6.34 -31.26
N VAL A 37 -4.06 5.99 -31.09
CA VAL A 37 -4.78 5.09 -31.99
C VAL A 37 -4.92 5.70 -33.38
N HIS A 38 -5.32 6.98 -33.46
CA HIS A 38 -5.43 7.71 -34.72
C HIS A 38 -4.09 7.69 -35.46
N GLN A 39 -3.00 8.03 -34.76
CA GLN A 39 -1.67 8.05 -35.33
C GLN A 39 -1.19 6.65 -35.75
N SER A 40 -1.55 5.59 -35.00
CA SER A 40 -1.23 4.22 -35.39
C SER A 40 -1.91 3.82 -36.71
N VAL A 41 -3.19 4.16 -36.88
CA VAL A 41 -3.93 3.96 -38.15
C VAL A 41 -3.34 4.79 -39.28
N TRP A 42 -2.96 6.03 -39.02
CA TRP A 42 -2.33 6.88 -40.04
C TRP A 42 -0.95 6.38 -40.46
N ARG A 43 -0.21 5.76 -39.53
CA ARG A 43 1.09 5.16 -39.80
C ARG A 43 0.98 3.97 -40.75
N THR A 44 -0.07 3.14 -40.64
CA THR A 44 -0.28 2.03 -41.60
C THR A 44 -0.58 2.53 -43.02
N LEU A 45 -1.04 3.79 -43.15
CA LEU A 45 -1.27 4.48 -44.42
C LEU A 45 -0.05 5.29 -44.90
N GLY A 46 1.10 5.18 -44.23
CA GLY A 46 2.35 5.85 -44.60
C GLY A 46 2.50 7.29 -44.12
N ALA A 47 1.61 7.78 -43.24
CA ALA A 47 1.69 9.15 -42.76
C ALA A 47 2.71 9.32 -41.61
N PRO A 48 3.46 10.44 -41.57
CA PRO A 48 4.48 10.69 -40.55
C PRO A 48 3.87 11.04 -39.17
N SER A 49 4.47 10.51 -38.09
CA SER A 49 4.13 10.82 -36.68
C SER A 49 4.65 12.15 -36.21
N GLY A 50 4.04 12.71 -35.15
CA GLY A 50 4.29 13.95 -34.42
C GLY A 50 5.69 14.18 -33.87
N ALA A 51 5.79 14.85 -32.72
CA ALA A 51 7.05 14.95 -31.99
C ALA A 51 7.42 13.60 -31.34
N THR A 52 6.41 12.79 -31.01
CA THR A 52 6.56 11.39 -30.62
C THR A 52 5.85 10.46 -31.61
N PRO A 53 6.18 9.15 -31.63
CA PRO A 53 5.52 8.17 -32.51
C PRO A 53 3.99 8.11 -32.34
N GLU A 54 3.50 8.46 -31.15
CA GLU A 54 2.09 8.39 -30.73
C GLU A 54 1.32 9.68 -30.98
N GLN A 55 1.98 10.78 -31.31
CA GLN A 55 1.32 12.06 -31.56
C GLN A 55 0.97 12.25 -33.04
N ALA A 56 -0.15 12.91 -33.31
CA ALA A 56 -0.53 13.30 -34.66
C ALA A 56 0.20 14.59 -35.09
N ARG A 57 0.34 14.80 -36.41
CA ARG A 57 0.87 16.05 -36.99
C ARG A 57 -0.24 16.90 -37.59
N GLY A 58 0.12 18.14 -37.94
CA GLY A 58 -0.73 19.04 -38.71
C GLY A 58 -2.03 19.40 -37.98
N LEU A 59 -3.13 19.47 -38.72
CA LEU A 59 -4.44 19.86 -38.19
C LEU A 59 -4.94 18.89 -37.12
N THR A 60 -4.73 17.58 -37.30
CA THR A 60 -5.10 16.56 -36.32
C THR A 60 -4.36 16.75 -35.00
N GLY A 61 -3.02 16.93 -35.04
CA GLY A 61 -2.23 17.24 -33.85
C GLY A 61 -2.66 18.55 -33.18
N LEU A 62 -3.04 19.56 -33.96
CA LEU A 62 -3.58 20.82 -33.44
C LEU A 62 -4.93 20.64 -32.75
N ILE A 63 -5.83 19.80 -33.28
CA ILE A 63 -7.12 19.47 -32.65
C ILE A 63 -6.91 18.79 -31.31
N TYR A 64 -6.08 17.74 -31.25
CA TYR A 64 -5.79 17.03 -29.99
C TYR A 64 -5.13 17.94 -28.94
N LYS A 65 -4.18 18.79 -29.38
CA LYS A 65 -3.55 19.79 -28.52
C LYS A 65 -4.55 20.81 -27.99
N SER A 66 -5.48 21.29 -28.82
CA SER A 66 -6.53 22.23 -28.42
C SER A 66 -7.51 21.61 -27.42
N ILE A 67 -7.97 20.38 -27.67
CA ILE A 67 -8.86 19.65 -26.74
C ILE A 67 -8.16 19.51 -25.38
N THR A 68 -6.92 19.04 -25.38
CA THR A 68 -6.13 18.88 -24.15
C THR A 68 -5.93 20.21 -23.42
N GLY A 69 -5.57 21.27 -24.15
CA GLY A 69 -5.36 22.60 -23.58
C GLY A 69 -6.62 23.19 -22.94
N VAL A 70 -7.77 23.09 -23.60
CA VAL A 70 -9.06 23.54 -23.05
C VAL A 70 -9.45 22.72 -21.83
N THR A 71 -9.31 21.40 -21.89
CA THR A 71 -9.60 20.51 -20.75
C THR A 71 -8.75 20.86 -19.52
N GLN A 72 -7.46 21.10 -19.70
CA GLN A 72 -6.56 21.53 -18.62
C GLN A 72 -6.95 22.90 -18.06
N GLN A 73 -7.27 23.89 -18.91
CA GLN A 73 -7.67 25.23 -18.47
C GLN A 73 -8.97 25.19 -17.65
N VAL A 74 -9.99 24.47 -18.13
CA VAL A 74 -11.26 24.30 -17.40
C VAL A 74 -11.02 23.60 -16.07
N GLY A 75 -10.23 22.52 -16.07
CA GLY A 75 -9.86 21.78 -14.87
C GLY A 75 -9.19 22.65 -13.81
N HIS A 76 -8.15 23.39 -14.20
CA HIS A 76 -7.46 24.32 -13.31
C HIS A 76 -8.36 25.46 -12.83
N GLY A 77 -9.24 25.99 -13.70
CA GLY A 77 -10.21 27.02 -13.32
C GLY A 77 -11.19 26.54 -12.24
N VAL A 78 -11.73 25.34 -12.39
CA VAL A 78 -12.62 24.70 -11.40
C VAL A 78 -11.86 24.42 -10.10
N ALA A 79 -10.65 23.87 -10.16
CA ALA A 79 -9.84 23.58 -8.99
C ALA A 79 -9.44 24.86 -8.21
N ALA A 80 -9.13 25.95 -8.93
CA ALA A 80 -8.82 27.24 -8.32
C ALA A 80 -10.05 27.87 -7.64
N ALA A 81 -11.22 27.80 -8.28
CA ALA A 81 -12.47 28.24 -7.69
C ALA A 81 -12.81 27.46 -6.41
N LEU A 82 -12.67 26.12 -6.44
CA LEU A 82 -12.89 25.26 -5.27
C LEU A 82 -11.89 25.56 -4.16
N THR A 83 -10.62 25.84 -4.47
CA THR A 83 -9.61 26.23 -3.48
C THR A 83 -9.97 27.54 -2.77
N ARG A 84 -10.52 28.53 -3.49
CA ARG A 84 -10.98 29.79 -2.87
C ARG A 84 -12.18 29.59 -1.95
N LEU A 85 -13.03 28.61 -2.25
CA LEU A 85 -14.23 28.30 -1.47
C LEU A 85 -13.97 27.28 -0.34
N GLU A 86 -12.83 26.58 -0.39
CA GLU A 86 -12.46 25.52 0.55
C GLU A 86 -12.52 25.95 2.04
N PRO A 87 -12.02 27.13 2.46
CA PRO A 87 -12.13 27.55 3.86
C PRO A 87 -13.58 27.75 4.33
N LEU A 88 -14.47 28.17 3.43
CA LEU A 88 -15.89 28.36 3.74
C LEU A 88 -16.61 27.01 3.81
N LEU A 89 -16.29 26.08 2.90
CA LEU A 89 -16.83 24.73 2.90
C LEU A 89 -16.32 23.91 4.11
N GLN A 90 -15.04 24.02 4.47
CA GLN A 90 -14.47 23.37 5.66
C GLN A 90 -15.12 23.85 6.96
N ARG A 91 -15.51 25.13 7.06
CA ARG A 91 -16.27 25.67 8.19
C ARG A 91 -17.68 25.07 8.28
N LEU A 92 -18.28 24.71 7.15
CA LEU A 92 -19.60 24.08 7.06
C LEU A 92 -19.55 22.56 7.27
N GLU A 93 -18.44 21.91 6.92
CA GLU A 93 -18.25 20.46 7.01
C GLU A 93 -17.93 19.97 8.44
N GLY A 94 -17.55 20.87 9.35
CA GLY A 94 -17.20 20.54 10.72
C GLY A 94 -15.91 19.72 10.85
N GLN A 95 -15.31 19.71 12.05
CA GLN A 95 -14.11 18.93 12.37
C GLN A 95 -14.45 17.46 12.67
N GLY A 96 -15.28 16.82 11.86
CA GLY A 96 -15.61 15.41 12.04
C GLY A 96 -14.41 14.51 11.77
N ASP A 97 -14.25 13.46 12.58
CA ASP A 97 -13.31 12.37 12.30
C ASP A 97 -13.55 11.81 10.89
N GLU A 98 -12.46 11.45 10.19
CA GLU A 98 -12.56 10.83 8.88
C GLU A 98 -13.41 9.54 8.96
N SER A 99 -14.37 9.37 8.03
CA SER A 99 -15.20 8.16 8.00
C SER A 99 -14.39 6.95 7.50
N VAL A 100 -14.76 5.75 7.96
CA VAL A 100 -14.10 4.49 7.55
C VAL A 100 -14.24 4.26 6.05
N GLU A 101 -15.40 4.62 5.49
CA GLU A 101 -15.72 4.51 4.08
C GLU A 101 -14.82 5.42 3.23
N ARG A 102 -14.62 6.67 3.66
CA ARG A 102 -13.71 7.60 2.98
C ARG A 102 -12.27 7.10 3.01
N ALA A 103 -11.79 6.65 4.16
CA ALA A 103 -10.44 6.10 4.29
C ALA A 103 -10.24 4.87 3.39
N ALA A 104 -11.25 3.98 3.30
CA ALA A 104 -11.23 2.83 2.41
C ALA A 104 -11.19 3.25 0.94
N LEU A 105 -12.04 4.20 0.53
CA LEU A 105 -12.04 4.71 -0.84
C LEU A 105 -10.69 5.31 -1.24
N LEU A 106 -10.11 6.14 -0.38
CA LEU A 106 -8.80 6.74 -0.62
C LEU A 106 -7.69 5.70 -0.70
N ALA A 107 -7.72 4.68 0.17
CA ALA A 107 -6.77 3.59 0.12
C ALA A 107 -6.81 2.84 -1.22
N ILE A 108 -8.02 2.53 -1.71
CA ILE A 108 -8.21 1.87 -3.01
C ILE A 108 -7.65 2.75 -4.13
N LEU A 109 -8.05 4.02 -4.16
CA LEU A 109 -7.63 4.96 -5.19
C LEU A 109 -6.10 5.11 -5.21
N ASN A 110 -5.48 5.28 -4.04
CA ASN A 110 -4.02 5.37 -3.93
C ASN A 110 -3.34 4.05 -4.33
N GLY A 111 -3.85 2.89 -3.92
CA GLY A 111 -3.26 1.63 -4.37
C GLY A 111 -3.33 1.42 -5.89
N VAL A 112 -4.41 1.87 -6.55
CA VAL A 112 -4.57 1.73 -8.01
C VAL A 112 -3.78 2.76 -8.80
N MET A 113 -3.69 4.01 -8.34
CA MET A 113 -3.11 5.11 -9.15
C MET A 113 -2.39 6.19 -8.33
N GLY A 114 -1.97 5.85 -7.11
CA GLY A 114 -1.40 6.80 -6.17
C GLY A 114 -0.06 7.39 -6.63
N ASP A 115 0.70 6.71 -7.47
CA ASP A 115 1.88 7.26 -8.16
C ASP A 115 1.52 8.48 -9.03
N ARG A 116 0.44 8.36 -9.82
CA ARG A 116 -0.06 9.45 -10.65
C ARG A 116 -0.65 10.57 -9.82
N LEU A 117 -1.45 10.24 -8.81
CA LEU A 117 -1.98 11.24 -7.87
C LEU A 117 -0.85 12.05 -7.22
N GLN A 118 0.21 11.38 -6.78
CA GLN A 118 1.37 12.04 -6.17
C GLN A 118 2.10 12.93 -7.19
N ALA A 119 2.36 12.42 -8.40
CA ALA A 119 3.05 13.17 -9.45
C ALA A 119 2.25 14.41 -9.90
N ALA A 120 0.92 14.31 -9.90
CA ALA A 120 0.01 15.42 -10.23
C ALA A 120 -0.20 16.41 -9.07
N GLY A 121 0.38 16.16 -7.88
CA GLY A 121 0.11 16.97 -6.68
C GLY A 121 -1.36 16.93 -6.26
N ASN A 122 -2.07 15.84 -6.57
CA ASN A 122 -3.49 15.70 -6.31
C ASN A 122 -3.75 15.52 -4.80
N PRO A 123 -4.67 16.27 -4.18
CA PRO A 123 -4.95 16.15 -2.73
C PRO A 123 -5.49 14.79 -2.25
N LEU A 124 -5.91 13.90 -3.16
CA LEU A 124 -6.25 12.52 -2.81
C LEU A 124 -5.02 11.64 -2.62
N ALA A 125 -3.82 12.10 -3.00
CA ALA A 125 -2.56 11.41 -2.72
C ALA A 125 -2.36 11.34 -1.20
N THR A 126 -2.28 10.12 -0.67
CA THR A 126 -2.21 9.90 0.78
C THR A 126 -0.76 10.09 1.26
N PRO A 127 -0.46 11.08 2.12
CA PRO A 127 0.87 11.20 2.71
C PRO A 127 1.14 10.03 3.66
N MET A 128 2.40 9.65 3.80
CA MET A 128 2.78 8.69 4.83
C MET A 128 2.65 9.32 6.22
N THR A 129 1.86 8.70 7.10
CA THR A 129 1.65 9.15 8.48
C THR A 129 1.74 7.98 9.44
N LEU A 130 2.31 8.23 10.62
CA LEU A 130 2.25 7.33 11.76
C LEU A 130 1.06 7.69 12.62
N ARG A 131 0.31 6.71 13.10
CA ARG A 131 -0.95 6.95 13.81
C ARG A 131 -1.03 6.14 15.10
N LEU A 132 -1.45 6.80 16.16
CA LEU A 132 -1.74 6.21 17.47
C LEU A 132 -3.19 6.53 17.82
N HIS A 133 -4.00 5.52 18.15
CA HIS A 133 -5.43 5.68 18.42
C HIS A 133 -6.18 6.44 17.30
N ASN A 134 -5.89 6.12 16.03
CA ASN A 134 -6.42 6.78 14.82
C ASN A 134 -6.03 8.26 14.64
N LYS A 135 -5.20 8.84 15.52
CA LYS A 135 -4.68 10.21 15.40
C LYS A 135 -3.27 10.19 14.82
N VAL A 136 -2.97 11.16 13.95
CA VAL A 136 -1.60 11.32 13.42
C VAL A 136 -0.67 11.69 14.57
N LEU A 137 0.43 10.97 14.69
CA LEU A 137 1.51 11.32 15.60
C LEU A 137 2.27 12.52 15.05
N ASP A 138 2.48 13.51 15.91
CA ASP A 138 3.27 14.70 15.62
C ASP A 138 4.35 14.82 16.69
N CYS A 139 5.61 14.93 16.28
CA CYS A 139 6.71 15.14 17.21
C CYS A 139 6.60 16.49 17.96
N ALA A 140 5.87 17.47 17.42
CA ALA A 140 5.59 18.73 18.12
C ALA A 140 4.53 18.57 19.23
N ALA A 141 3.72 17.50 19.18
CA ALA A 141 2.70 17.18 20.16
C ALA A 141 2.74 15.67 20.48
N PRO A 142 3.81 15.20 21.15
CA PRO A 142 4.00 13.78 21.42
C PRO A 142 2.88 13.23 22.33
N PRO A 143 2.60 11.92 22.28
CA PRO A 143 1.61 11.31 23.15
C PRO A 143 2.02 11.43 24.62
N ASN A 144 1.04 11.33 25.53
CA ASN A 144 1.34 11.36 26.96
C ASN A 144 2.19 10.15 27.34
N ALA A 145 3.30 10.40 28.05
CA ALA A 145 4.24 9.36 28.50
C ALA A 145 3.58 8.24 29.32
N THR A 146 2.47 8.54 30.03
CA THR A 146 1.74 7.52 30.82
C THR A 146 0.83 6.63 29.97
N GLN A 147 0.60 6.97 28.71
CA GLN A 147 -0.29 6.25 27.79
C GLN A 147 0.46 5.37 26.78
N VAL A 148 1.80 5.37 26.85
CA VAL A 148 2.66 4.62 25.93
C VAL A 148 3.75 3.89 26.70
N SER A 149 4.36 2.89 26.06
CA SER A 149 5.47 2.12 26.59
C SER A 149 6.73 2.31 25.73
N GLY A 150 7.88 1.90 26.25
CA GLY A 150 9.13 1.81 25.47
C GLY A 150 9.12 0.71 24.40
N LYS A 151 8.08 -0.14 24.34
CA LYS A 151 7.92 -1.20 23.36
C LYS A 151 6.99 -0.74 22.24
N ILE A 152 7.51 -0.37 21.08
CA ILE A 152 6.73 0.10 19.94
C ILE A 152 6.44 -1.06 19.00
N LEU A 153 5.19 -1.23 18.59
CA LEU A 153 4.79 -2.14 17.52
C LEU A 153 4.38 -1.33 16.30
N VAL A 154 5.21 -1.33 15.25
CA VAL A 154 4.90 -0.66 13.98
C VAL A 154 4.02 -1.59 13.14
N VAL A 155 2.83 -1.14 12.76
CA VAL A 155 1.82 -1.96 12.10
C VAL A 155 1.57 -1.45 10.68
N ILE A 156 1.90 -2.25 9.67
CA ILE A 156 2.01 -1.80 8.28
C ILE A 156 1.05 -2.59 7.38
N HIS A 157 0.09 -1.90 6.76
CA HIS A 157 -0.90 -2.53 5.88
C HIS A 157 -0.36 -2.84 4.47
N GLY A 158 -1.15 -3.59 3.70
CA GLY A 158 -0.87 -3.96 2.32
C GLY A 158 -1.38 -2.97 1.26
N LEU A 159 -1.34 -3.41 0.00
CA LEU A 159 -1.84 -2.69 -1.16
C LEU A 159 -3.35 -2.40 -1.05
N CYS A 160 -3.78 -1.21 -1.47
CA CYS A 160 -5.18 -0.76 -1.44
C CYS A 160 -5.83 -0.81 -0.03
N MET A 161 -5.01 -0.77 1.02
CA MET A 161 -5.47 -0.75 2.41
C MET A 161 -5.10 0.57 3.10
N ASN A 162 -5.69 0.78 4.28
CA ASN A 162 -5.29 1.75 5.28
C ASN A 162 -5.19 1.08 6.65
N GLU A 163 -4.72 1.84 7.65
CA GLU A 163 -4.48 1.35 9.00
C GLU A 163 -5.72 0.81 9.70
N ARG A 164 -6.91 1.37 9.42
CA ARG A 164 -8.14 0.98 10.12
C ARG A 164 -8.57 -0.44 9.78
N GLN A 165 -8.12 -0.97 8.64
CA GLN A 165 -8.43 -2.33 8.18
C GLN A 165 -7.68 -3.42 8.95
N TRP A 166 -6.75 -3.06 9.84
CA TRP A 166 -6.19 -4.01 10.83
C TRP A 166 -7.23 -4.48 11.85
N THR A 167 -8.28 -3.69 12.09
CA THR A 167 -9.44 -4.13 12.85
C THR A 167 -10.42 -4.83 11.90
N SER A 168 -10.32 -6.16 11.85
CA SER A 168 -11.18 -7.02 11.02
C SER A 168 -12.23 -7.73 11.87
N ARG A 169 -12.94 -8.73 11.32
CA ARG A 169 -13.94 -9.51 12.05
C ARG A 169 -13.72 -11.01 11.89
N HIS A 170 -13.82 -11.74 12.99
CA HIS A 170 -13.85 -13.20 13.04
C HIS A 170 -15.07 -13.65 13.83
N ALA A 171 -15.91 -14.52 13.24
CA ALA A 171 -17.16 -14.98 13.86
C ALA A 171 -18.02 -13.82 14.42
N GLY A 172 -18.09 -12.70 13.70
CA GLY A 172 -18.84 -11.50 14.08
C GLY A 172 -18.17 -10.60 15.14
N LYS A 173 -17.06 -11.01 15.76
CA LYS A 173 -16.33 -10.22 16.76
C LYS A 173 -15.16 -9.46 16.11
N PRO A 174 -14.86 -8.23 16.56
CA PRO A 174 -13.68 -7.51 16.09
C PRO A 174 -12.40 -8.25 16.50
N VAL A 175 -11.44 -8.34 15.58
CA VAL A 175 -10.11 -8.90 15.81
C VAL A 175 -9.07 -7.90 15.31
N ASN A 176 -8.05 -7.67 16.12
CA ASN A 176 -6.87 -6.89 15.74
C ASN A 176 -5.65 -7.46 16.46
N HIS A 177 -4.72 -8.03 15.67
CA HIS A 177 -3.51 -8.68 16.20
C HIS A 177 -2.65 -7.73 17.03
N ALA A 178 -2.54 -6.47 16.61
CA ALA A 178 -1.72 -5.47 17.29
C ALA A 178 -2.33 -5.08 18.64
N GLU A 179 -3.65 -4.98 18.75
CA GLU A 179 -4.32 -4.74 20.04
C GLU A 179 -4.18 -5.94 20.98
N CYS A 180 -4.20 -7.18 20.46
CA CYS A 180 -3.91 -8.37 21.27
C CYS A 180 -2.47 -8.35 21.80
N LEU A 181 -1.49 -7.94 20.99
CA LEU A 181 -0.09 -7.78 21.40
C LEU A 181 0.09 -6.66 22.42
N SER A 182 -0.64 -5.56 22.27
CA SER A 182 -0.69 -4.46 23.24
C SER A 182 -1.17 -4.96 24.60
N ALA A 183 -2.35 -5.58 24.62
CA ALA A 183 -2.98 -6.06 25.85
C ALA A 183 -2.18 -7.16 26.56
N THR A 184 -1.46 -8.00 25.81
CA THR A 184 -0.78 -9.19 26.38
C THR A 184 0.69 -8.93 26.67
N LEU A 185 1.40 -8.19 25.81
CA LEU A 185 2.86 -8.05 25.85
C LEU A 185 3.34 -6.61 26.08
N GLY A 186 2.41 -5.66 26.31
CA GLY A 186 2.70 -4.28 26.65
C GLY A 186 3.25 -3.43 25.50
N TYR A 187 3.01 -3.84 24.25
CA TYR A 187 3.37 -3.03 23.08
C TYR A 187 2.47 -1.80 22.96
N THR A 188 3.00 -0.71 22.41
CA THR A 188 2.24 0.43 21.92
C THR A 188 2.10 0.35 20.40
N PRO A 189 0.92 0.02 19.85
CA PRO A 189 0.70 -0.07 18.42
C PRO A 189 0.75 1.32 17.75
N VAL A 190 1.67 1.48 16.80
CA VAL A 190 1.76 2.64 15.92
C VAL A 190 1.48 2.16 14.50
N TYR A 191 0.35 2.59 13.94
CA TYR A 191 -0.07 2.15 12.63
C TYR A 191 0.44 3.10 11.54
N VAL A 192 0.89 2.53 10.43
CA VAL A 192 1.34 3.29 9.27
C VAL A 192 0.19 3.41 8.28
N ARG A 193 -0.12 4.64 7.88
CA ARG A 193 -0.93 4.93 6.69
C ARG A 193 -0.01 5.45 5.60
N TYR A 194 -0.11 4.91 4.39
CA TYR A 194 0.74 5.35 3.28
C TYR A 194 0.08 5.16 1.90
N ASN A 195 0.63 5.83 0.89
CA ASN A 195 0.25 5.65 -0.50
C ASN A 195 0.85 4.36 -1.07
N SER A 196 0.08 3.27 -0.99
CA SER A 196 0.48 1.97 -1.54
C SER A 196 0.61 1.92 -3.07
N GLY A 197 0.31 3.00 -3.78
CA GLY A 197 0.54 3.11 -5.23
C GLY A 197 1.93 3.59 -5.62
N LEU A 198 2.71 4.16 -4.70
CA LEU A 198 4.11 4.51 -4.96
C LEU A 198 4.97 3.26 -5.09
N HIS A 199 6.18 3.40 -5.63
CA HIS A 199 7.15 2.31 -5.61
C HIS A 199 7.41 1.85 -4.16
N VAL A 200 7.65 0.56 -3.99
CA VAL A 200 7.98 -0.01 -2.67
C VAL A 200 9.20 0.68 -2.07
N SER A 201 10.19 1.00 -2.91
CA SER A 201 11.41 1.67 -2.47
C SER A 201 11.20 3.11 -2.03
N GLU A 202 10.32 3.87 -2.72
CA GLU A 202 9.91 5.21 -2.30
C GLU A 202 9.19 5.17 -0.94
N ASN A 203 8.25 4.23 -0.77
CA ASN A 203 7.59 4.01 0.52
C ASN A 203 8.58 3.57 1.60
N GLY A 204 9.56 2.71 1.27
CA GLY A 204 10.62 2.29 2.19
C GLY A 204 11.40 3.47 2.74
N ARG A 205 11.81 4.39 1.86
CA ARG A 205 12.53 5.61 2.24
C ARG A 205 11.72 6.50 3.19
N LEU A 206 10.46 6.74 2.84
CA LEU A 206 9.56 7.54 3.67
C LEU A 206 9.36 6.89 5.04
N LEU A 207 9.21 5.56 5.08
CA LEU A 207 9.05 4.84 6.33
C LEU A 207 10.30 4.94 7.20
N ALA A 208 11.49 4.77 6.61
CA ALA A 208 12.76 4.90 7.34
C ALA A 208 12.88 6.29 8.00
N GLN A 209 12.54 7.36 7.27
CA GLN A 209 12.53 8.72 7.80
C GLN A 209 11.51 8.91 8.93
N GLN A 210 10.30 8.37 8.78
CA GLN A 210 9.26 8.45 9.80
C GLN A 210 9.63 7.66 11.07
N LEU A 211 10.28 6.50 10.94
CA LEU A 211 10.72 5.71 12.08
C LEU A 211 11.90 6.36 12.82
N GLU A 212 12.83 6.97 12.11
CA GLU A 212 13.90 7.76 12.73
C GLU A 212 13.31 8.94 13.53
N ALA A 213 12.36 9.67 12.94
CA ALA A 213 11.67 10.75 13.63
C ALA A 213 10.88 10.26 14.85
N LEU A 214 10.16 9.14 14.72
CA LEU A 214 9.37 8.51 15.77
C LEU A 214 10.24 8.16 16.98
N VAL A 215 11.33 7.42 16.78
CA VAL A 215 12.20 6.97 17.87
C VAL A 215 12.82 8.17 18.59
N ARG A 216 13.20 9.21 17.84
CA ARG A 216 13.77 10.44 18.39
C ARG A 216 12.77 11.25 19.25
N CYS A 217 11.49 11.26 18.87
CA CYS A 217 10.47 12.08 19.56
C CYS A 217 9.52 11.27 20.46
N TRP A 218 9.80 9.97 20.66
CA TRP A 218 9.01 9.14 21.56
C TRP A 218 9.15 9.64 23.01
N PRO A 219 8.05 9.78 23.77
CA PRO A 219 8.06 10.46 25.07
C PRO A 219 8.72 9.64 26.20
N VAL A 220 9.03 8.37 25.96
CA VAL A 220 9.74 7.47 26.88
C VAL A 220 10.89 6.78 26.13
N PRO A 221 11.94 6.29 26.81
CA PRO A 221 13.02 5.57 26.12
C PRO A 221 12.49 4.36 25.33
N VAL A 222 12.81 4.28 24.04
CA VAL A 222 12.47 3.12 23.21
C VAL A 222 13.40 1.97 23.57
N THR A 223 12.84 0.92 24.18
CA THR A 223 13.56 -0.29 24.59
C THR A 223 13.47 -1.38 23.54
N GLU A 224 12.39 -1.39 22.76
CA GLU A 224 12.13 -2.40 21.73
C GLU A 224 11.24 -1.82 20.63
N LEU A 225 11.62 -2.07 19.38
CA LEU A 225 10.78 -1.85 18.21
C LEU A 225 10.52 -3.20 17.55
N SER A 226 9.27 -3.49 17.22
CA SER A 226 8.84 -4.67 16.47
C SER A 226 7.94 -4.24 15.32
N VAL A 227 7.97 -4.99 14.21
CA VAL A 227 7.14 -4.70 13.03
C VAL A 227 6.16 -5.84 12.80
N LEU A 228 4.89 -5.51 12.59
CA LEU A 228 3.87 -6.41 12.10
C LEU A 228 3.39 -5.90 10.74
N ALA A 229 3.72 -6.62 9.68
CA ALA A 229 3.51 -6.16 8.31
C ALA A 229 2.66 -7.15 7.52
N HIS A 230 1.65 -6.65 6.82
CA HIS A 230 0.80 -7.46 5.95
C HIS A 230 1.10 -7.17 4.47
N SER A 231 1.20 -8.23 3.67
CA SER A 231 1.32 -8.13 2.22
C SER A 231 2.48 -7.22 1.79
N MET A 232 2.22 -6.23 0.93
CA MET A 232 3.14 -5.17 0.49
C MET A 232 3.88 -4.50 1.66
N GLY A 233 3.25 -4.33 2.82
CA GLY A 233 3.90 -3.70 3.99
C GLY A 233 5.20 -4.40 4.40
N GLY A 234 5.32 -5.71 4.16
CA GLY A 234 6.55 -6.45 4.43
C GLY A 234 7.68 -6.10 3.46
N LEU A 235 7.37 -5.82 2.20
CA LEU A 235 8.35 -5.34 1.22
C LEU A 235 8.80 -3.92 1.56
N VAL A 236 7.85 -3.05 1.93
CA VAL A 236 8.14 -1.69 2.41
C VAL A 236 9.05 -1.72 3.64
N THR A 237 8.82 -2.66 4.57
CA THR A 237 9.69 -2.86 5.76
C THR A 237 11.11 -3.22 5.37
N ARG A 238 11.28 -4.17 4.44
CA ARG A 238 12.61 -4.59 3.96
C ARG A 238 13.35 -3.44 3.27
N SER A 239 12.63 -2.68 2.45
CA SER A 239 13.19 -1.51 1.78
C SER A 239 13.58 -0.41 2.78
N ALA A 240 12.75 -0.13 3.79
CA ALA A 240 13.05 0.84 4.83
C ALA A 240 14.32 0.48 5.63
N LEU A 241 14.55 -0.80 5.90
CA LEU A 241 15.78 -1.24 6.56
C LEU A 241 17.02 -1.06 5.69
N PHE A 242 16.91 -1.32 4.40
CA PHE A 242 17.99 -1.06 3.45
C PHE A 242 18.33 0.44 3.43
N ASP A 243 17.33 1.30 3.23
CA ASP A 243 17.55 2.75 3.18
C ASP A 243 18.04 3.31 4.52
N ALA A 244 17.56 2.78 5.65
CA ALA A 244 18.04 3.16 6.99
C ALA A 244 19.53 2.79 7.19
N GLY A 245 19.96 1.63 6.69
CA GLY A 245 21.36 1.22 6.72
C GLY A 245 22.24 2.14 5.86
N GLN A 246 21.78 2.45 4.65
CA GLN A 246 22.48 3.36 3.73
C GLN A 246 22.63 4.78 4.29
N ALA A 247 21.62 5.25 5.05
CA ALA A 247 21.61 6.56 5.69
C ALA A 247 22.17 6.57 7.12
N ALA A 248 22.70 5.45 7.62
CA ALA A 248 23.20 5.29 8.99
C ALA A 248 22.22 5.78 10.07
N MET A 249 20.93 5.46 9.92
CA MET A 249 19.88 5.81 10.87
C MET A 249 19.98 4.99 12.17
N ASN A 250 19.42 5.52 13.26
CA ASN A 250 19.58 4.94 14.60
C ASN A 250 18.46 3.95 14.96
N TRP A 251 17.24 4.18 14.47
CA TRP A 251 16.08 3.35 14.81
C TRP A 251 16.27 1.84 14.59
N PRO A 252 17.04 1.32 13.60
CA PRO A 252 17.23 -0.11 13.42
C PRO A 252 17.92 -0.80 14.61
N ALA A 253 18.68 -0.07 15.44
CA ALA A 253 19.31 -0.62 16.64
C ALA A 253 18.28 -1.10 17.69
N ALA A 254 17.10 -0.48 17.71
CA ALA A 254 15.99 -0.85 18.58
C ALA A 254 15.11 -1.97 17.99
N LEU A 255 15.21 -2.25 16.68
CA LEU A 255 14.40 -3.27 16.01
C LEU A 255 14.81 -4.68 16.46
N LYS A 256 13.86 -5.45 16.99
CA LYS A 256 14.09 -6.83 17.44
C LYS A 256 13.38 -7.87 16.59
N ASN A 257 12.16 -7.58 16.15
CA ASN A 257 11.31 -8.55 15.49
C ASN A 257 10.60 -7.97 14.26
N ILE A 258 10.46 -8.78 13.20
CA ILE A 258 9.59 -8.50 12.06
C ILE A 258 8.71 -9.72 11.79
N VAL A 259 7.40 -9.51 11.78
CA VAL A 259 6.41 -10.52 11.47
C VAL A 259 5.76 -10.17 10.13
N PHE A 260 6.01 -11.01 9.12
CA PHE A 260 5.46 -10.89 7.78
C PHE A 260 4.18 -11.73 7.65
N LEU A 261 3.06 -11.10 7.29
CA LEU A 261 1.79 -11.77 7.03
C LEU A 261 1.49 -11.77 5.53
N GLY A 262 1.70 -12.91 4.87
CA GLY A 262 1.40 -13.08 3.44
C GLY A 262 2.21 -12.15 2.53
N THR A 263 3.43 -11.76 2.91
CA THR A 263 4.25 -10.83 2.12
C THR A 263 4.73 -11.49 0.82
N PRO A 264 4.52 -10.90 -0.36
CA PRO A 264 4.98 -11.48 -1.62
C PRO A 264 6.49 -11.25 -1.83
N HIS A 265 7.34 -11.92 -1.05
CA HIS A 265 8.81 -11.72 -1.07
C HIS A 265 9.44 -11.98 -2.45
N HIS A 266 8.91 -12.95 -3.19
CA HIS A 266 9.31 -13.25 -4.57
C HIS A 266 8.27 -12.81 -5.59
N GLY A 267 7.47 -11.83 -5.20
CA GLY A 267 6.39 -11.32 -5.99
C GLY A 267 5.15 -12.20 -5.94
N SER A 268 4.13 -11.75 -6.64
CA SER A 268 2.93 -12.49 -6.87
C SER A 268 2.56 -12.37 -8.35
N PRO A 269 2.08 -13.46 -8.98
CA PRO A 269 1.54 -13.44 -10.34
C PRO A 269 0.18 -12.70 -10.41
N LEU A 270 0.10 -11.50 -9.83
CA LEU A 270 -0.99 -10.53 -9.84
C LEU A 270 -1.44 -10.14 -11.26
N GLU A 271 -0.62 -10.48 -12.26
CA GLU A 271 -0.78 -10.12 -13.67
C GLU A 271 -1.71 -11.03 -14.46
N ARG A 272 -2.07 -12.22 -13.94
CA ARG A 272 -2.73 -13.25 -14.76
C ARG A 272 -4.22 -12.99 -15.00
N ALA A 273 -4.85 -12.16 -14.20
CA ALA A 273 -6.20 -11.63 -14.42
C ALA A 273 -6.39 -10.49 -13.42
N GLY A 274 -7.28 -9.52 -13.69
CA GLY A 274 -7.67 -8.45 -12.74
C GLY A 274 -8.21 -8.93 -11.38
N ASN A 275 -8.15 -10.23 -11.08
CA ASN A 275 -8.62 -10.90 -9.87
C ASN A 275 -8.02 -10.34 -8.57
N TRP A 276 -6.85 -9.68 -8.60
CA TRP A 276 -6.31 -9.07 -7.38
C TRP A 276 -7.21 -7.96 -6.85
N ILE A 277 -7.87 -7.22 -7.75
CA ILE A 277 -8.86 -6.19 -7.40
C ILE A 277 -10.04 -6.86 -6.72
N ASP A 278 -10.53 -7.98 -7.24
CA ASP A 278 -11.64 -8.70 -6.63
C ASP A 278 -11.29 -9.27 -5.24
N VAL A 279 -10.06 -9.77 -5.06
CA VAL A 279 -9.57 -10.37 -3.80
C VAL A 279 -9.24 -9.31 -2.74
N LEU A 280 -8.57 -8.22 -3.10
CA LEU A 280 -8.20 -7.14 -2.16
C LEU A 280 -9.37 -6.20 -1.87
N LEU A 281 -10.23 -5.93 -2.86
CA LEU A 281 -11.34 -4.96 -2.72
C LEU A 281 -12.68 -5.60 -2.36
N GLY A 282 -12.75 -6.94 -2.36
CA GLY A 282 -13.87 -7.71 -1.84
C GLY A 282 -15.23 -7.25 -2.35
N SER A 283 -15.45 -7.15 -3.67
CA SER A 283 -16.74 -6.86 -4.32
C SER A 283 -17.68 -5.88 -3.58
N THR A 284 -17.15 -4.82 -2.97
CA THR A 284 -17.98 -3.81 -2.28
C THR A 284 -18.56 -2.82 -3.31
N PRO A 285 -19.73 -2.19 -3.06
CA PRO A 285 -20.29 -1.17 -3.96
C PRO A 285 -19.28 -0.06 -4.33
N TYR A 286 -18.36 0.26 -3.42
CA TYR A 286 -17.34 1.30 -3.59
C TYR A 286 -16.14 0.88 -4.46
N SER A 287 -15.88 -0.42 -4.60
CA SER A 287 -14.75 -0.95 -5.39
C SER A 287 -15.09 -1.20 -6.86
N ARG A 288 -16.37 -1.46 -7.16
CA ARG A 288 -16.85 -1.81 -8.52
C ARG A 288 -16.48 -0.79 -9.60
N PRO A 289 -16.57 0.54 -9.38
CA PRO A 289 -16.19 1.52 -10.40
C PRO A 289 -14.70 1.48 -10.76
N PHE A 290 -13.85 1.07 -9.81
CA PHE A 290 -12.38 1.07 -9.97
C PHE A 290 -11.84 -0.21 -10.59
N ALA A 291 -12.64 -1.27 -10.71
CA ALA A 291 -12.22 -2.52 -11.35
C ALA A 291 -11.74 -2.32 -12.80
N LYS A 292 -12.31 -1.35 -13.52
CA LYS A 292 -11.88 -0.98 -14.88
C LYS A 292 -10.61 -0.12 -14.89
N LEU A 293 -10.31 0.60 -13.80
CA LEU A 293 -9.05 1.32 -13.64
C LEU A 293 -7.89 0.37 -13.29
N GLY A 294 -8.13 -0.92 -13.07
CA GLY A 294 -7.08 -1.94 -12.87
C GLY A 294 -6.05 -2.07 -14.00
N GLN A 295 -6.35 -1.52 -15.17
CA GLN A 295 -5.38 -1.36 -16.26
C GLN A 295 -4.34 -0.28 -15.97
N LEU A 296 -4.70 0.73 -15.18
CA LEU A 296 -3.80 1.69 -14.56
C LEU A 296 -3.13 0.96 -13.40
N ARG A 297 -2.06 0.23 -13.71
CA ARG A 297 -1.21 -0.38 -12.68
C ARG A 297 -0.36 0.75 -12.10
N SER A 298 -0.56 1.06 -10.81
CA SER A 298 0.34 1.93 -10.07
C SER A 298 1.74 1.32 -10.00
N ALA A 299 2.72 2.13 -9.59
CA ALA A 299 4.08 1.68 -9.35
C ALA A 299 4.13 0.55 -8.31
N GLY A 300 3.38 0.69 -7.21
CA GLY A 300 3.29 -0.33 -6.17
C GLY A 300 2.74 -1.66 -6.69
N VAL A 301 1.70 -1.64 -7.53
CA VAL A 301 1.16 -2.86 -8.17
C VAL A 301 2.22 -3.54 -9.05
N THR A 302 2.99 -2.76 -9.82
CA THR A 302 4.03 -3.33 -10.69
C THR A 302 5.21 -3.91 -9.91
N ASP A 303 5.59 -3.30 -8.79
CA ASP A 303 6.66 -3.80 -7.92
C ASP A 303 6.31 -5.15 -7.28
N LEU A 304 5.03 -5.38 -6.96
CA LEU A 304 4.58 -6.67 -6.44
C LEU A 304 4.74 -7.83 -7.43
N ARG A 305 4.89 -7.56 -8.74
CA ARG A 305 5.07 -8.63 -9.75
C ARG A 305 6.26 -9.52 -9.43
N TYR A 306 7.38 -8.90 -9.04
CA TYR A 306 8.61 -9.60 -8.68
C TYR A 306 9.00 -9.39 -7.21
N GLY A 307 8.26 -8.57 -6.45
CA GLY A 307 8.63 -8.22 -5.08
C GLY A 307 9.86 -7.30 -5.06
N HIS A 308 9.82 -6.25 -5.88
CA HIS A 308 10.85 -5.20 -5.89
C HIS A 308 10.90 -4.50 -4.54
N VAL A 309 12.11 -4.20 -4.10
CA VAL A 309 12.36 -3.52 -2.82
C VAL A 309 13.38 -2.38 -2.95
N LEU A 310 14.14 -2.32 -4.04
CA LEU A 310 15.17 -1.31 -4.28
C LEU A 310 14.83 -0.45 -5.51
N ASP A 311 15.32 0.79 -5.51
CA ASP A 311 15.23 1.70 -6.66
C ASP A 311 15.83 1.08 -7.93
N ALA A 312 16.94 0.34 -7.78
CA ALA A 312 17.63 -0.33 -8.88
C ALA A 312 16.78 -1.42 -9.57
N ASP A 313 15.70 -1.88 -8.93
CA ASP A 313 14.83 -2.91 -9.51
C ASP A 313 13.89 -2.34 -10.60
N TRP A 314 13.68 -1.02 -10.64
CA TRP A 314 12.72 -0.39 -11.55
C TRP A 314 13.25 0.86 -12.29
N LEU A 315 14.26 1.56 -11.75
CA LEU A 315 14.84 2.74 -12.41
C LEU A 315 15.42 2.38 -13.78
N GLY A 316 15.01 3.12 -14.82
CA GLY A 316 15.46 2.88 -16.19
C GLY A 316 14.75 1.71 -16.89
N HIS A 317 13.76 1.09 -16.26
CA HIS A 317 12.96 0.01 -16.84
C HIS A 317 11.52 0.45 -17.12
N ASP A 318 10.99 0.06 -18.28
CA ASP A 318 9.54 0.16 -18.52
C ASP A 318 8.80 -0.90 -17.70
N ARG A 319 8.04 -0.45 -16.70
CA ARG A 319 7.26 -1.29 -15.78
C ARG A 319 6.19 -2.16 -16.46
N PHE A 320 5.76 -1.80 -17.68
CA PHE A 320 4.79 -2.58 -18.46
C PHE A 320 5.44 -3.62 -19.35
N GLN A 321 6.73 -3.48 -19.65
CA GLN A 321 7.49 -4.47 -20.41
C GLN A 321 7.76 -5.71 -19.53
N ARG A 322 7.48 -6.90 -20.06
CA ARG A 322 7.85 -8.16 -19.39
C ARG A 322 9.32 -8.46 -19.64
N LYS A 323 10.05 -8.72 -18.56
CA LYS A 323 11.45 -9.15 -18.56
C LYS A 323 11.65 -10.29 -17.56
N PRO A 324 12.72 -11.10 -17.70
CA PRO A 324 13.14 -12.00 -16.63
C PRO A 324 13.38 -11.23 -15.33
N ASP A 325 13.19 -11.90 -14.18
CA ASP A 325 13.51 -11.34 -12.87
C ASP A 325 15.01 -11.01 -12.83
N SER A 326 15.33 -9.72 -12.72
CA SER A 326 16.70 -9.17 -12.73
C SER A 326 16.99 -8.35 -11.47
N ARG A 327 16.10 -8.39 -10.49
CA ARG A 327 16.23 -7.60 -9.24
C ARG A 327 17.50 -7.95 -8.50
N ALA A 328 18.04 -6.99 -7.75
CA ALA A 328 19.12 -7.27 -6.82
C ALA A 328 18.58 -8.08 -5.62
N HIS A 329 19.35 -9.06 -5.16
CA HIS A 329 18.96 -9.80 -3.96
C HIS A 329 19.20 -8.95 -2.71
N LEU A 330 18.16 -8.79 -1.89
CA LEU A 330 18.24 -8.17 -0.58
C LEU A 330 17.93 -9.25 0.49
N PRO A 331 18.90 -9.71 1.29
CA PRO A 331 18.66 -10.74 2.30
C PRO A 331 17.78 -10.21 3.45
N LEU A 332 17.38 -11.12 4.36
CA LEU A 332 16.80 -10.72 5.64
C LEU A 332 17.87 -10.08 6.53
N PRO A 333 17.50 -9.14 7.41
CA PRO A 333 18.46 -8.53 8.36
C PRO A 333 19.05 -9.56 9.33
N GLU A 334 20.37 -9.55 9.51
CA GLU A 334 21.10 -10.57 10.29
C GLU A 334 20.77 -10.58 11.80
N ARG A 335 20.44 -9.42 12.38
CA ARG A 335 20.29 -9.25 13.85
C ARG A 335 18.84 -9.06 14.30
N VAL A 336 17.88 -9.32 13.43
CA VAL A 336 16.45 -9.11 13.68
C VAL A 336 15.72 -10.42 13.44
N ALA A 337 14.95 -10.86 14.44
CA ALA A 337 14.16 -12.08 14.31
C ALA A 337 13.05 -11.86 13.28
N CYS A 338 13.11 -12.63 12.19
CA CYS A 338 12.16 -12.54 11.09
C CYS A 338 11.24 -13.76 11.09
N PHE A 339 9.93 -13.52 11.07
CA PHE A 339 8.88 -14.53 11.10
C PHE A 339 8.00 -14.44 9.86
N ALA A 340 7.66 -15.57 9.26
CA ALA A 340 6.84 -15.63 8.05
C ALA A 340 5.55 -16.41 8.30
N VAL A 341 4.41 -15.73 8.14
CA VAL A 341 3.10 -16.35 8.06
C VAL A 341 2.67 -16.39 6.60
N ALA A 342 2.46 -17.59 6.08
CA ALA A 342 1.86 -17.80 4.78
C ALA A 342 0.47 -18.44 4.94
N ALA A 343 -0.40 -18.21 3.97
CA ALA A 343 -1.71 -18.83 3.93
C ALA A 343 -1.93 -19.60 2.63
N THR A 344 -2.85 -20.56 2.69
CA THR A 344 -3.32 -21.31 1.53
C THR A 344 -4.82 -21.51 1.59
N LEU A 345 -5.50 -21.40 0.45
CA LEU A 345 -6.91 -21.76 0.31
C LEU A 345 -7.14 -23.28 0.40
N ALA A 346 -6.10 -24.08 0.23
CA ALA A 346 -6.19 -25.54 0.29
C ALA A 346 -6.46 -26.05 1.72
N ALA A 347 -7.12 -27.20 1.80
CA ALA A 347 -7.17 -27.98 3.04
C ALA A 347 -5.83 -28.71 3.24
N LYS A 348 -5.45 -28.95 4.49
CA LYS A 348 -4.26 -29.73 4.85
C LYS A 348 -4.43 -31.18 4.35
N ARG A 349 -3.86 -31.51 3.19
CA ARG A 349 -3.71 -32.88 2.63
C ARG A 349 -2.24 -33.11 2.27
N SER A 350 -1.79 -34.37 2.23
CA SER A 350 -0.36 -34.76 2.14
C SER A 350 0.48 -33.93 1.14
N HIS A 351 1.69 -33.58 1.58
CA HIS A 351 2.78 -32.74 1.03
C HIS A 351 2.86 -32.39 -0.48
N MET A 352 2.21 -33.10 -1.39
CA MET A 352 2.32 -32.91 -2.84
C MET A 352 1.35 -31.86 -3.41
N ALA A 353 0.21 -31.60 -2.74
CA ALA A 353 -0.78 -30.60 -3.19
C ALA A 353 -0.47 -29.16 -2.74
N ASP A 354 0.45 -28.98 -1.78
CA ASP A 354 0.77 -27.69 -1.14
C ASP A 354 1.62 -26.75 -2.02
N ARG A 355 2.23 -27.26 -3.10
CA ARG A 355 3.26 -26.52 -3.85
C ARG A 355 2.76 -25.38 -4.73
N LEU A 356 1.44 -25.25 -4.96
CA LEU A 356 0.92 -24.31 -5.98
C LEU A 356 -0.27 -23.46 -5.54
N VAL A 357 -0.90 -23.72 -4.40
CA VAL A 357 -2.09 -22.98 -3.96
C VAL A 357 -1.71 -21.99 -2.87
N GLY A 358 -1.64 -20.71 -3.24
CA GLY A 358 -1.47 -19.60 -2.31
C GLY A 358 -2.76 -19.21 -1.59
N ASP A 359 -2.77 -18.01 -1.03
CA ASP A 359 -3.90 -17.45 -0.27
C ASP A 359 -4.95 -16.73 -1.16
N GLY A 360 -4.90 -16.97 -2.48
CA GLY A 360 -5.69 -16.28 -3.49
C GLY A 360 -5.02 -15.03 -4.06
N LEU A 361 -3.99 -14.48 -3.39
CA LEU A 361 -3.19 -13.37 -3.88
C LEU A 361 -1.73 -13.74 -4.00
N VAL A 362 -1.11 -14.27 -2.96
CA VAL A 362 0.33 -14.51 -2.87
C VAL A 362 0.61 -16.02 -2.91
N PRO A 363 1.52 -16.49 -3.79
CA PRO A 363 1.94 -17.89 -3.78
C PRO A 363 2.57 -18.26 -2.45
N LEU A 364 2.27 -19.47 -1.96
CA LEU A 364 2.76 -19.97 -0.67
C LEU A 364 4.29 -19.86 -0.55
N ARG A 365 5.02 -20.31 -1.57
CA ARG A 365 6.50 -20.25 -1.63
C ARG A 365 7.02 -18.82 -1.52
N SER A 366 6.38 -17.87 -2.22
CA SER A 366 6.73 -16.45 -2.16
C SER A 366 6.52 -15.88 -0.76
N ALA A 367 5.40 -16.21 -0.11
CA ALA A 367 5.12 -15.80 1.28
C ALA A 367 6.11 -16.39 2.30
N LEU A 368 6.69 -17.56 2.01
CA LEU A 368 7.68 -18.22 2.85
C LEU A 368 9.13 -17.86 2.47
N GLY A 369 9.35 -16.95 1.52
CA GLY A 369 10.70 -16.56 1.09
C GLY A 369 11.45 -17.64 0.30
N GLU A 370 10.74 -18.62 -0.26
CA GLU A 370 11.32 -19.69 -1.06
C GLU A 370 11.43 -19.30 -2.53
N HIS A 371 12.57 -19.59 -3.14
CA HIS A 371 12.84 -19.29 -4.54
C HIS A 371 13.50 -20.50 -5.24
N ASP A 372 13.36 -20.59 -6.57
CA ASP A 372 13.99 -21.67 -7.37
C ASP A 372 15.50 -21.47 -7.51
N ASP A 373 15.93 -20.22 -7.66
CA ASP A 373 17.33 -19.80 -7.50
C ASP A 373 17.66 -19.66 -6.00
N ALA A 374 18.52 -20.55 -5.50
CA ALA A 374 18.92 -20.62 -4.10
C ALA A 374 19.60 -19.34 -3.59
N ALA A 375 20.28 -18.58 -4.47
CA ALA A 375 20.90 -17.31 -4.10
C ALA A 375 19.87 -16.21 -3.75
N ARG A 376 18.60 -16.43 -4.09
CA ARG A 376 17.51 -15.48 -3.84
C ARG A 376 16.63 -15.85 -2.65
N THR A 377 16.75 -17.07 -2.13
CA THR A 377 15.93 -17.56 -1.01
C THR A 377 16.16 -16.72 0.24
N LEU A 378 15.07 -16.33 0.90
CA LEU A 378 15.11 -15.69 2.21
C LEU A 378 15.10 -16.77 3.30
N LEU A 379 16.15 -16.78 4.12
CA LEU A 379 16.40 -17.83 5.10
C LEU A 379 15.58 -17.63 6.39
N PHE A 380 14.27 -17.88 6.33
CA PHE A 380 13.44 -18.01 7.52
C PHE A 380 13.70 -19.36 8.19
N ALA A 381 14.01 -19.37 9.49
CA ALA A 381 14.08 -20.61 10.26
C ALA A 381 12.72 -21.32 10.28
N ASP A 382 12.70 -22.65 10.25
CA ASP A 382 11.43 -23.41 10.20
C ASP A 382 10.52 -23.13 11.41
N VAL A 383 11.10 -22.93 12.59
CA VAL A 383 10.38 -22.55 13.83
C VAL A 383 9.76 -21.14 13.75
N ASN A 384 10.21 -20.31 12.82
CA ASN A 384 9.73 -18.95 12.57
C ASN A 384 8.73 -18.88 11.40
N ARG A 385 8.25 -20.04 10.92
CA ARG A 385 7.31 -20.13 9.81
C ARG A 385 5.97 -20.69 10.30
N LEU A 386 4.88 -20.12 9.79
CA LEU A 386 3.52 -20.63 9.99
C LEU A 386 2.81 -20.72 8.64
N ILE A 387 2.16 -21.86 8.39
CA ILE A 387 1.23 -22.02 7.26
C ILE A 387 -0.19 -22.11 7.81
N VAL A 388 -1.06 -21.18 7.40
CA VAL A 388 -2.48 -21.16 7.77
C VAL A 388 -3.31 -21.71 6.62
N TYR A 389 -3.92 -22.87 6.83
CA TYR A 389 -4.74 -23.55 5.82
C TYR A 389 -6.14 -22.99 5.74
N ARG A 390 -6.84 -23.23 4.61
CA ARG A 390 -8.21 -22.74 4.33
C ARG A 390 -8.39 -21.24 4.60
N THR A 391 -7.33 -20.47 4.36
CA THR A 391 -7.26 -19.06 4.71
C THR A 391 -6.89 -18.26 3.48
N GLY A 392 -7.68 -17.23 3.19
CA GLY A 392 -7.38 -16.27 2.12
C GLY A 392 -6.51 -15.12 2.60
N HIS A 393 -5.97 -14.35 1.66
CA HIS A 393 -5.01 -13.28 1.92
C HIS A 393 -5.48 -12.25 2.97
N MET A 394 -6.71 -11.78 2.83
CA MET A 394 -7.32 -10.82 3.78
C MET A 394 -7.75 -11.48 5.09
N ALA A 395 -8.02 -12.79 5.08
CA ALA A 395 -8.43 -13.52 6.27
C ALA A 395 -7.27 -13.70 7.29
N LEU A 396 -6.02 -13.53 6.85
CA LEU A 396 -4.86 -13.48 7.75
C LEU A 396 -5.02 -12.42 8.86
N LEU A 397 -5.62 -11.26 8.55
CA LEU A 397 -5.84 -10.16 9.51
C LEU A 397 -6.85 -10.51 10.61
N ALA A 398 -7.71 -11.49 10.38
CA ALA A 398 -8.74 -11.94 11.32
C ALA A 398 -8.48 -13.34 11.89
N SER A 399 -7.38 -13.99 11.51
CA SER A 399 -7.12 -15.39 11.87
C SER A 399 -6.67 -15.52 13.33
N PRO A 400 -7.41 -16.24 14.20
CA PRO A 400 -7.01 -16.45 15.59
C PRO A 400 -5.71 -17.26 15.71
N ASP A 401 -5.43 -18.15 14.75
CA ASP A 401 -4.19 -18.92 14.73
C ASP A 401 -2.98 -18.01 14.48
N VAL A 402 -3.13 -16.98 13.64
CA VAL A 402 -2.12 -15.94 13.46
C VAL A 402 -1.92 -15.17 14.75
N THR A 403 -3.00 -14.71 15.41
CA THR A 403 -2.88 -14.01 16.69
C THR A 403 -2.10 -14.83 17.72
N ARG A 404 -2.47 -16.12 17.87
CA ARG A 404 -1.83 -17.03 18.84
C ARG A 404 -0.35 -17.22 18.53
N GLN A 405 -0.01 -17.45 17.27
CA GLN A 405 1.37 -17.69 16.88
C GLN A 405 2.25 -16.46 17.03
N VAL A 406 1.73 -15.28 16.66
CA VAL A 406 2.47 -14.02 16.80
C VAL A 406 2.69 -13.68 18.27
N LEU A 407 1.70 -13.93 19.14
CA LEU A 407 1.89 -13.83 20.58
C LEU A 407 3.00 -14.77 21.06
N LEU A 408 3.00 -16.04 20.62
CA LEU A 408 4.03 -17.00 21.00
C LEU A 408 5.43 -16.55 20.59
N TRP A 409 5.60 -16.10 19.34
CA TRP A 409 6.90 -15.66 18.82
C TRP A 409 7.43 -14.39 19.51
N LEU A 410 6.55 -13.46 19.86
CA LEU A 410 6.94 -12.18 20.47
C LEU A 410 6.93 -12.22 22.00
N THR A 411 6.53 -13.33 22.61
CA THR A 411 6.68 -13.54 24.06
C THR A 411 8.18 -13.75 24.35
N PRO A 412 8.78 -12.97 25.26
CA PRO A 412 10.16 -13.19 25.68
C PRO A 412 10.34 -14.63 26.18
N ALA A 413 11.47 -15.24 25.87
CA ALA A 413 11.83 -16.52 26.49
C ALA A 413 11.81 -16.34 28.01
N PRO A 414 11.27 -17.30 28.79
CA PRO A 414 11.38 -17.25 30.24
C PRO A 414 12.87 -17.20 30.62
N ASN A 415 13.21 -16.23 31.48
CA ASN A 415 14.56 -16.05 32.01
C ASN A 415 15.08 -17.28 32.75
#